data_AF-A0A0P9TN53-F1
#
_entry.id   AF-A0A0P9TN53-F1
#
_cell.length_a   1.000
_cell.length_b   1.000
_cell.length_c   1.000
_cell.angle_alpha   90.00
_cell.angle_beta   90.00
_cell.angle_gamma   90.00
#
_symmetry.space_group_name_H-M   'P 1'
#
loop_
_entity.id
_entity.type
_entity.pdbx_description
1 polymer ?
#
loop_
_entity_poly.entity_id
_entity_poly.type
_entity_poly.pdbx_seq_one_letter_code
_entity_poly.pdbx_strand_id
1 'polypeptide(L)'
;MARHYRRWGIAPRPENVAGTLRGRRGIFITVRWIMHGHFRTVHLPFSYKGTEYRERRCLIIMYRVFSNALLQAKGCMHYRSSTSGSFFVTVIDLRSDTVTLPTAGMRDAMARAPVGDDVYGEDPTVNLLEATLDERLGFDAALFVPSGTMSNLLALMAHCERGDEYIVGQQAHTYKYEGGGAAVLGSIQPQPLDVQADGSLDLQQVLDAIKPDDFHFARTRLLALKNTMQGKVLPLEYLAAARTLTLEKGLALHLDGARLYNASVRLGVDVREITRHFDSVSVCLSKGLGAPIGSVLCGSQPLIARARRLRKMLGGGMRQAGVLAAAGLYALDNQVERLADDHANAAFLAEGLSGLGYAVEPVQTNMVYVQIGERAAALKAFCAERGIVLTAASRLRMVTHLNVSRAQVEQVIAAFAAFEHS
;
A
#
# COMPACT_ATOMS: atom_id res chain seq x y z
N MET A 1 28.60 -28.64 47.63
CA MET A 1 29.82 -28.34 48.41
C MET A 1 31.05 -28.79 47.63
N ALA A 2 32.06 -27.92 47.59
CA ALA A 2 33.48 -28.12 47.23
C ALA A 2 33.84 -28.82 45.89
N ARG A 3 34.35 -28.09 44.88
CA ARG A 3 35.78 -27.79 44.65
C ARG A 3 36.68 -29.03 44.54
N HIS A 4 37.09 -29.41 43.33
CA HIS A 4 38.50 -29.67 42.96
C HIS A 4 38.73 -29.85 41.43
N TYR A 5 39.26 -28.77 40.86
CA TYR A 5 40.10 -28.50 39.67
C TYR A 5 40.60 -29.61 38.70
N ARG A 6 40.47 -29.24 37.40
CA ARG A 6 41.43 -29.24 36.27
C ARG A 6 42.07 -30.55 35.74
N ARG A 7 41.72 -30.84 34.47
CA ARG A 7 42.57 -31.23 33.33
C ARG A 7 41.58 -31.31 32.15
N TRP A 8 41.61 -30.52 31.10
CA TRP A 8 42.67 -30.20 30.15
C TRP A 8 42.30 -28.86 29.49
N GLY A 9 43.23 -27.90 29.45
CA GLY A 9 43.00 -26.66 28.72
C GLY A 9 42.96 -26.93 27.22
N ILE A 10 41.94 -26.40 26.53
CA ILE A 10 41.93 -25.92 25.14
C ILE A 10 40.67 -25.06 24.99
N ALA A 11 40.83 -23.80 24.58
CA ALA A 11 39.75 -22.90 24.21
C ALA A 11 39.13 -23.33 22.86
N PRO A 12 37.80 -23.24 22.66
CA PRO A 12 37.24 -23.52 21.34
C PRO A 12 37.46 -22.32 20.40
N ARG A 13 38.31 -22.51 19.38
CA ARG A 13 38.31 -21.69 18.17
C ARG A 13 37.19 -22.19 17.25
N PRO A 14 36.39 -21.31 16.62
CA PRO A 14 35.44 -21.72 15.60
C PRO A 14 36.16 -21.83 14.25
N GLU A 15 36.37 -23.06 13.77
CA GLU A 15 36.81 -23.32 12.40
C GLU A 15 35.65 -23.90 11.60
N ASN A 16 34.82 -23.02 11.03
CA ASN A 16 34.01 -23.39 9.87
C ASN A 16 34.90 -23.25 8.63
N VAL A 17 35.55 -24.33 8.21
CA VAL A 17 36.37 -24.31 6.99
C VAL A 17 35.45 -24.46 5.78
N ALA A 18 35.20 -23.34 5.09
CA ALA A 18 34.75 -23.36 3.70
C ALA A 18 35.99 -23.52 2.81
N GLY A 19 36.20 -24.72 2.27
CA GLY A 19 37.29 -24.98 1.33
C GLY A 19 36.81 -24.96 -0.12
N THR A 20 37.41 -24.13 -0.96
CA THR A 20 37.28 -24.17 -2.42
C THR A 20 38.33 -25.11 -3.01
N LEU A 21 37.91 -26.23 -3.62
CA LEU A 21 38.80 -27.14 -4.34
C LEU A 21 38.70 -26.86 -5.85
N ARG A 22 39.81 -26.53 -6.48
CA ARG A 22 39.92 -26.29 -7.93
C ARG A 22 40.31 -27.59 -8.64
N GLY A 23 39.34 -28.30 -9.19
CA GLY A 23 39.56 -29.48 -10.04
C GLY A 23 39.46 -29.12 -11.53
N ARG A 24 40.10 -29.89 -12.42
CA ARG A 24 40.17 -29.67 -13.88
C ARG A 24 38.81 -29.69 -14.64
N ARG A 25 37.64 -29.69 -13.96
CA ARG A 25 36.29 -29.71 -14.56
C ARG A 25 35.22 -28.87 -13.82
N GLY A 26 35.58 -27.71 -13.25
CA GLY A 26 34.63 -26.73 -12.69
C GLY A 26 34.79 -26.43 -11.19
N ILE A 27 34.13 -25.37 -10.70
CA ILE A 27 34.12 -24.98 -9.27
C ILE A 27 33.02 -25.78 -8.56
N PHE A 28 33.32 -26.32 -7.39
CA PHE A 28 32.34 -27.01 -6.54
C PHE A 28 32.37 -26.42 -5.14
N ILE A 29 31.19 -26.22 -4.53
CA ILE A 29 31.09 -25.92 -3.10
C ILE A 29 30.89 -27.24 -2.37
N THR A 30 31.78 -27.53 -1.43
CA THR A 30 31.72 -28.73 -0.61
C THR A 30 31.19 -28.36 0.77
N VAL A 31 30.06 -28.95 1.15
CA VAL A 31 29.49 -28.77 2.49
C VAL A 31 29.59 -30.08 3.24
N ARG A 32 30.19 -30.02 4.44
CA ARG A 32 30.32 -31.15 5.36
C ARG A 32 29.56 -30.86 6.65
N TRP A 33 28.79 -31.84 7.12
CA TRP A 33 28.18 -31.79 8.45
C TRP A 33 28.09 -33.19 9.05
N ILE A 34 27.86 -33.27 10.36
CA ILE A 34 27.75 -34.54 11.08
C ILE A 34 26.27 -34.84 11.32
N MET A 35 25.84 -36.05 10.97
CA MET A 35 24.50 -36.55 11.27
C MET A 35 24.63 -37.96 11.85
N HIS A 36 24.11 -38.18 13.06
CA HIS A 36 24.21 -39.47 13.79
C HIS A 36 25.65 -39.97 13.94
N GLY A 37 26.59 -39.09 14.29
CA GLY A 37 28.00 -39.44 14.51
C GLY A 37 28.83 -39.69 13.24
N HIS A 38 28.23 -39.57 12.05
CA HIS A 38 28.93 -39.76 10.78
C HIS A 38 29.00 -38.46 9.97
N PHE A 39 30.16 -38.22 9.34
CA PHE A 39 30.33 -37.12 8.40
C PHE A 39 29.54 -37.38 7.12
N ARG A 40 28.72 -36.41 6.74
CA ARG A 40 28.04 -36.34 5.44
C ARG A 40 28.66 -35.20 4.65
N THR A 41 28.95 -35.45 3.39
CA THR A 41 29.51 -34.47 2.45
C THR A 41 28.59 -34.38 1.23
N VAL A 42 28.27 -33.17 0.80
CA VAL A 42 27.62 -32.93 -0.50
C VAL A 42 28.46 -31.94 -1.31
N HIS A 43 28.65 -32.25 -2.59
CA HIS A 43 29.32 -31.39 -3.56
C HIS A 43 28.27 -30.82 -4.52
N LEU A 44 28.16 -29.50 -4.58
CA LEU A 44 27.24 -28.82 -5.50
C LEU A 44 28.04 -28.20 -6.66
N PRO A 45 27.69 -28.46 -7.93
CA PRO A 45 28.35 -27.87 -9.08
C PRO A 45 28.06 -26.38 -9.17
N PHE A 46 29.10 -25.57 -9.39
CA PHE A 46 29.03 -24.12 -9.60
C PHE A 46 29.51 -23.79 -11.02
N SER A 47 28.60 -23.38 -11.90
CA SER A 47 28.91 -22.96 -13.26
C SER A 47 28.67 -21.46 -13.41
N TYR A 48 29.73 -20.72 -13.76
CA TYR A 48 29.70 -19.27 -13.96
C TYR A 48 29.90 -18.95 -15.45
N LYS A 49 28.92 -18.29 -16.07
CA LYS A 49 29.06 -17.57 -17.35
C LYS A 49 28.32 -16.25 -17.22
N GLY A 50 29.04 -15.13 -17.28
CA GLY A 50 28.46 -13.78 -17.39
C GLY A 50 28.96 -12.80 -16.33
N THR A 51 29.47 -11.67 -16.80
CA THR A 51 30.19 -10.59 -16.13
C THR A 51 29.35 -9.78 -15.12
N GLU A 52 30.02 -9.38 -14.04
CA GLU A 52 29.75 -8.27 -13.08
C GLU A 52 28.33 -8.09 -12.48
N TYR A 53 28.34 -7.74 -11.18
CA TYR A 53 27.18 -7.33 -10.37
C TYR A 53 26.30 -8.44 -9.79
N ARG A 54 26.76 -9.20 -8.76
CA ARG A 54 25.91 -9.86 -7.72
C ARG A 54 26.66 -10.81 -6.75
N GLU A 55 27.56 -10.31 -5.90
CA GLU A 55 28.10 -11.16 -4.82
C GLU A 55 27.19 -11.22 -3.58
N ARG A 56 26.36 -10.20 -3.30
CA ARG A 56 25.52 -10.19 -2.08
C ARG A 56 24.15 -10.86 -2.20
N ARG A 57 23.53 -10.91 -3.40
CA ARG A 57 22.19 -11.55 -3.56
C ARG A 57 22.25 -13.08 -3.62
N CYS A 58 23.35 -13.66 -4.10
CA CYS A 58 23.51 -15.11 -4.17
C CYS A 58 23.63 -15.75 -2.76
N LEU A 59 24.26 -15.07 -1.80
CA LEU A 59 24.29 -15.51 -0.40
C LEU A 59 22.91 -15.52 0.28
N ILE A 60 22.06 -14.53 -0.04
CA ILE A 60 20.71 -14.42 0.55
C ILE A 60 19.77 -15.52 0.01
N ILE A 61 19.87 -15.86 -1.28
CA ILE A 61 19.12 -16.97 -1.86
C ILE A 61 19.58 -18.31 -1.28
N MET A 62 20.90 -18.49 -1.10
CA MET A 62 21.45 -19.68 -0.45
C MET A 62 20.93 -19.87 0.99
N TYR A 63 20.81 -18.79 1.78
CA TYR A 63 20.30 -18.88 3.15
C TYR A 63 18.81 -19.29 3.19
N ARG A 64 17.99 -18.78 2.27
CA ARG A 64 16.56 -19.14 2.16
C ARG A 64 16.34 -20.59 1.76
N VAL A 65 17.16 -21.13 0.86
CA VAL A 65 17.11 -22.55 0.47
C VAL A 65 17.57 -23.43 1.64
N PHE A 66 18.60 -23.02 2.37
CA PHE A 66 19.08 -23.71 3.58
C PHE A 66 18.03 -23.77 4.70
N SER A 67 17.34 -22.67 4.99
CA SER A 67 16.33 -22.63 6.06
C SER A 67 15.12 -23.53 5.77
N ASN A 68 14.66 -23.59 4.52
CA ASN A 68 13.52 -24.45 4.15
C ASN A 68 13.88 -25.94 4.12
N ALA A 69 15.09 -26.30 3.70
CA ALA A 69 15.56 -27.69 3.73
C ALA A 69 15.76 -28.22 5.16
N LEU A 70 16.16 -27.36 6.10
CA LEU A 70 16.26 -27.69 7.53
C LEU A 70 14.89 -27.78 8.23
N LEU A 71 13.91 -26.96 7.81
CA LEU A 71 12.54 -27.00 8.35
C LEU A 71 11.74 -28.24 7.92
N GLN A 72 11.99 -28.78 6.72
CA GLN A 72 11.34 -30.01 6.26
C GLN A 72 11.95 -31.29 6.86
N ALA A 73 13.14 -31.19 7.45
CA ALA A 73 13.86 -32.31 8.06
C ALA A 73 13.95 -32.16 9.58
N LYS A 74 12.81 -32.27 10.29
CA LYS A 74 12.65 -32.98 11.58
C LYS A 74 11.37 -32.57 12.34
N GLY A 75 10.43 -33.50 12.42
CA GLY A 75 9.68 -33.71 13.65
C GLY A 75 10.59 -34.31 14.73
N CYS A 76 10.25 -34.06 15.98
CA CYS A 76 10.85 -34.58 17.22
C CYS A 76 12.04 -33.81 17.86
N MET A 77 11.72 -33.26 19.04
CA MET A 77 12.52 -33.07 20.27
C MET A 77 13.68 -32.05 20.32
N HIS A 78 13.38 -30.97 21.07
CA HIS A 78 14.20 -30.26 22.05
C HIS A 78 15.67 -29.98 21.70
N TYR A 79 15.91 -28.80 21.12
CA TYR A 79 17.20 -28.11 21.16
C TYR A 79 17.04 -26.76 21.87
N ARG A 80 17.60 -26.62 23.08
CA ARG A 80 17.80 -25.31 23.73
C ARG A 80 19.02 -24.65 23.09
N SER A 81 18.77 -23.75 22.15
CA SER A 81 19.76 -22.81 21.63
C SER A 81 19.96 -21.67 22.62
N SER A 82 21.17 -21.53 23.17
CA SER A 82 21.61 -20.37 23.96
C SER A 82 22.35 -19.33 23.09
N THR A 83 21.87 -19.14 21.87
CA THR A 83 22.20 -17.99 21.01
C THR A 83 20.95 -17.64 20.19
N SER A 84 19.96 -17.08 20.88
CA SER A 84 18.78 -16.47 20.28
C SER A 84 19.19 -15.15 19.62
N GLY A 85 19.66 -15.23 18.39
CA GLY A 85 19.94 -14.09 17.54
C GLY A 85 19.53 -14.41 16.12
N SER A 86 18.27 -14.79 15.92
CA SER A 86 17.68 -14.72 14.59
C SER A 86 17.61 -13.23 14.21
N PHE A 87 18.63 -12.72 13.52
CA PHE A 87 18.56 -11.40 12.88
C PHE A 87 17.62 -11.51 11.69
N PHE A 88 16.32 -11.67 11.95
CA PHE A 88 15.34 -11.09 11.06
C PHE A 88 15.58 -9.59 11.15
N VAL A 89 16.32 -9.03 10.19
CA VAL A 89 16.30 -7.58 9.98
C VAL A 89 14.86 -7.26 9.58
N THR A 90 14.07 -6.81 10.54
CA THR A 90 12.69 -6.40 10.29
C THR A 90 12.74 -5.20 9.36
N VAL A 91 12.30 -5.40 8.11
CA VAL A 91 12.31 -4.34 7.09
C VAL A 91 11.31 -3.25 7.49
N ILE A 92 11.76 -1.99 7.52
CA ILE A 92 10.92 -0.82 7.75
C ILE A 92 10.59 -0.21 6.39
N ASP A 93 9.38 -0.45 5.88
CA ASP A 93 8.97 0.04 4.56
C ASP A 93 8.12 1.29 4.70
N LEU A 94 8.61 2.44 4.23
CA LEU A 94 7.88 3.71 4.28
C LEU A 94 7.47 4.18 2.88
N ARG A 95 7.58 3.34 1.85
CA ARG A 95 7.30 3.75 0.46
C ARG A 95 5.84 4.11 0.24
N SER A 96 4.94 3.30 0.80
CA SER A 96 3.49 3.48 0.75
C SER A 96 2.81 2.51 1.70
N ASP A 97 1.64 2.89 2.21
CA ASP A 97 0.67 2.02 2.86
C ASP A 97 0.06 0.90 1.97
N THR A 98 0.46 0.78 0.70
CA THR A 98 0.07 -0.35 -0.17
C THR A 98 0.89 -1.61 0.10
N VAL A 99 1.96 -1.49 0.91
CA VAL A 99 2.83 -2.62 1.29
C VAL A 99 2.33 -3.34 2.54
N THR A 100 1.16 -2.94 3.05
CA THR A 100 0.52 -3.59 4.19
C THR A 100 0.30 -5.08 3.92
N LEU A 101 0.43 -5.89 4.96
CA LEU A 101 0.23 -7.33 4.89
C LEU A 101 -0.99 -7.73 5.70
N PRO A 102 -1.80 -8.72 5.23
CA PRO A 102 -2.93 -9.22 6.00
C PRO A 102 -2.51 -9.69 7.38
N THR A 103 -3.22 -9.20 8.40
CA THR A 103 -3.04 -9.60 9.80
C THR A 103 -3.48 -11.06 10.01
N ALA A 104 -3.16 -11.64 11.17
CA ALA A 104 -3.56 -13.02 11.48
C ALA A 104 -5.09 -13.19 11.45
N GLY A 105 -5.85 -12.28 12.08
CA GLY A 105 -7.32 -12.32 12.06
C GLY A 105 -7.90 -12.15 10.66
N MET A 106 -7.30 -11.27 9.84
CA MET A 106 -7.69 -11.11 8.45
C MET A 106 -7.46 -12.39 7.64
N ARG A 107 -6.33 -13.07 7.84
CA ARG A 107 -6.04 -14.35 7.17
C ARG A 107 -7.02 -15.46 7.56
N ASP A 108 -7.40 -15.52 8.83
CA ASP A 108 -8.41 -16.48 9.31
C ASP A 108 -9.80 -16.18 8.71
N ALA A 109 -10.20 -14.92 8.65
CA ALA A 109 -11.44 -14.49 7.99
C ALA A 109 -11.47 -14.89 6.51
N MET A 110 -10.37 -14.65 5.78
CA MET A 110 -10.23 -15.08 4.38
C MET A 110 -10.34 -16.61 4.23
N ALA A 111 -9.70 -17.37 5.11
CA ALA A 111 -9.64 -18.83 5.01
C ALA A 111 -11.00 -19.50 5.28
N ARG A 112 -11.89 -18.86 6.04
CA ARG A 112 -13.20 -19.39 6.43
C ARG A 112 -14.38 -18.83 5.62
N ALA A 113 -14.13 -17.89 4.73
CA ALA A 113 -15.17 -17.17 4.01
C ALA A 113 -16.04 -18.13 3.16
N PRO A 114 -17.38 -18.09 3.28
CA PRO A 114 -18.25 -18.73 2.30
C PRO A 114 -18.12 -18.01 0.96
N VAL A 115 -18.04 -18.75 -0.14
CA VAL A 115 -17.82 -18.18 -1.48
C VAL A 115 -18.81 -18.75 -2.49
N GLY A 116 -18.96 -18.05 -3.60
CA GLY A 116 -19.80 -18.44 -4.73
C GLY A 116 -19.27 -17.80 -6.01
N ASP A 117 -20.01 -17.87 -7.10
CA ASP A 117 -19.60 -17.20 -8.35
C ASP A 117 -20.17 -15.77 -8.40
N ASP A 118 -19.33 -14.76 -8.18
CA ASP A 118 -19.71 -13.34 -8.21
C ASP A 118 -20.28 -12.89 -9.58
N VAL A 119 -19.94 -13.55 -10.69
CA VAL A 119 -20.54 -13.22 -11.99
C VAL A 119 -22.02 -13.59 -12.04
N TYR A 120 -22.42 -14.63 -11.33
CA TYR A 120 -23.84 -14.99 -11.15
C TYR A 120 -24.49 -14.25 -9.96
N GLY A 121 -23.72 -13.45 -9.20
CA GLY A 121 -24.19 -12.76 -8.01
C GLY A 121 -24.34 -13.68 -6.79
N GLU A 122 -23.70 -14.84 -6.82
CA GLU A 122 -23.91 -15.92 -5.84
C GLU A 122 -22.81 -15.99 -4.77
N ASP A 123 -21.84 -15.07 -4.75
CA ASP A 123 -20.82 -15.02 -3.70
C ASP A 123 -21.35 -14.26 -2.46
N PRO A 124 -21.70 -14.97 -1.37
CA PRO A 124 -22.37 -14.35 -0.23
C PRO A 124 -21.46 -13.36 0.51
N THR A 125 -20.14 -13.55 0.47
CA THR A 125 -19.20 -12.67 1.17
C THR A 125 -18.95 -11.39 0.36
N VAL A 126 -18.90 -11.47 -0.97
CA VAL A 126 -18.87 -10.27 -1.82
C VAL A 126 -20.15 -9.45 -1.62
N ASN A 127 -21.32 -10.09 -1.66
CA ASN A 127 -22.60 -9.43 -1.46
C ASN A 127 -22.68 -8.74 -0.09
N LEU A 128 -22.17 -9.39 0.97
CA LEU A 128 -22.10 -8.80 2.30
C LEU A 128 -21.16 -7.59 2.36
N LEU A 129 -19.99 -7.64 1.71
CA LEU A 129 -19.08 -6.50 1.64
C LEU A 129 -19.71 -5.30 0.93
N GLU A 130 -20.36 -5.54 -0.22
CA GLU A 130 -21.05 -4.51 -0.98
C GLU A 130 -22.17 -3.87 -0.13
N ALA A 131 -23.06 -4.67 0.46
CA ALA A 131 -24.14 -4.20 1.33
C ALA A 131 -23.63 -3.49 2.61
N THR A 132 -22.49 -3.93 3.16
CA THR A 132 -21.92 -3.25 4.34
C THR A 132 -21.45 -1.84 4.00
N LEU A 133 -20.87 -1.64 2.81
CA LEU A 133 -20.33 -0.34 2.43
C LEU A 133 -21.39 0.61 1.88
N ASP A 134 -22.37 0.13 1.11
CA ASP A 134 -23.47 1.00 0.71
C ASP A 134 -24.26 1.51 1.93
N GLU A 135 -24.55 0.65 2.91
CA GLU A 135 -25.12 1.05 4.18
C GLU A 135 -24.19 2.03 4.89
N ARG A 136 -22.96 1.66 5.24
CA ARG A 136 -22.05 2.52 6.03
C ARG A 136 -21.80 3.87 5.40
N LEU A 137 -21.76 3.97 4.07
CA LEU A 137 -21.46 5.22 3.37
C LEU A 137 -22.72 6.00 2.93
N GLY A 138 -23.92 5.43 3.10
CA GLY A 138 -25.18 6.08 2.76
C GLY A 138 -25.49 6.11 1.26
N PHE A 139 -25.16 5.03 0.54
CA PHE A 139 -25.47 4.85 -0.87
C PHE A 139 -26.48 3.73 -1.09
N ASP A 140 -27.06 3.67 -2.29
CA ASP A 140 -28.06 2.65 -2.63
C ASP A 140 -27.45 1.31 -3.06
N ALA A 141 -26.19 1.33 -3.50
CA ALA A 141 -25.49 0.15 -3.98
C ALA A 141 -23.97 0.32 -3.96
N ALA A 142 -23.27 -0.81 -3.95
CA ALA A 142 -21.82 -0.89 -4.06
C ALA A 142 -21.35 -1.97 -5.04
N LEU A 143 -20.08 -1.90 -5.44
CA LEU A 143 -19.43 -2.81 -6.37
C LEU A 143 -17.98 -3.09 -5.96
N PHE A 144 -17.67 -4.33 -5.58
CA PHE A 144 -16.31 -4.76 -5.29
C PHE A 144 -15.49 -4.91 -6.57
N VAL A 145 -14.25 -4.41 -6.55
CA VAL A 145 -13.34 -4.42 -7.70
C VAL A 145 -11.90 -4.74 -7.28
N PRO A 146 -11.06 -5.26 -8.20
CA PRO A 146 -9.70 -5.66 -7.86
C PRO A 146 -8.77 -4.52 -7.41
N SER A 147 -9.02 -3.28 -7.84
CA SER A 147 -8.14 -2.15 -7.56
C SER A 147 -8.85 -0.80 -7.56
N GLY A 148 -8.23 0.19 -6.89
CA GLY A 148 -8.72 1.57 -6.88
C GLY A 148 -8.71 2.21 -8.27
N THR A 149 -7.75 1.86 -9.12
CA THR A 149 -7.71 2.31 -10.52
C THR A 149 -8.92 1.81 -11.29
N MET A 150 -9.32 0.54 -11.12
CA MET A 150 -10.54 0.05 -11.77
C MET A 150 -11.78 0.73 -11.18
N SER A 151 -11.85 0.90 -9.86
CA SER A 151 -12.96 1.59 -9.20
C SER A 151 -13.20 2.99 -9.78
N ASN A 152 -12.13 3.79 -9.88
CA ASN A 152 -12.18 5.12 -10.46
C ASN A 152 -12.53 5.09 -11.95
N LEU A 153 -11.87 4.23 -12.74
CA LEU A 153 -12.18 4.11 -14.17
C LEU A 153 -13.64 3.75 -14.42
N LEU A 154 -14.21 2.83 -13.63
CA LEU A 154 -15.62 2.46 -13.72
C LEU A 154 -16.53 3.64 -13.33
N ALA A 155 -16.17 4.40 -12.30
CA ALA A 155 -16.93 5.59 -11.92
C ALA A 155 -16.94 6.63 -13.04
N LEU A 156 -15.76 6.93 -13.62
CA LEU A 156 -15.63 7.88 -14.72
C LEU A 156 -16.43 7.43 -15.95
N MET A 157 -16.31 6.15 -16.36
CA MET A 157 -17.07 5.60 -17.50
C MET A 157 -18.57 5.40 -17.22
N ALA A 158 -18.98 5.35 -15.94
CA ALA A 158 -20.38 5.29 -15.56
C ALA A 158 -21.06 6.67 -15.56
N HIS A 159 -20.33 7.71 -15.16
CA HIS A 159 -20.80 9.11 -15.17
C HIS A 159 -20.72 9.75 -16.56
N CYS A 160 -19.65 9.47 -17.30
CA CYS A 160 -19.36 10.12 -18.58
C CYS A 160 -19.62 9.16 -19.75
N GLU A 161 -20.15 9.71 -20.83
CA GLU A 161 -20.19 9.08 -22.15
C GLU A 161 -18.98 9.49 -23.01
N ARG A 162 -18.89 8.88 -24.20
CA ARG A 162 -17.89 9.28 -25.19
C ARG A 162 -18.08 10.75 -25.57
N GLY A 163 -16.99 11.52 -25.49
CA GLY A 163 -17.00 12.96 -25.80
C GLY A 163 -17.42 13.86 -24.64
N ASP A 164 -17.76 13.28 -23.48
CA ASP A 164 -17.88 14.05 -22.24
C ASP A 164 -16.51 14.36 -21.65
N GLU A 165 -16.48 15.33 -20.74
CA GLU A 165 -15.31 15.64 -19.93
C GLU A 165 -15.57 15.54 -18.43
N TYR A 166 -14.48 15.35 -17.68
CA TYR A 166 -14.45 15.47 -16.23
C TYR A 166 -13.38 16.47 -15.78
N ILE A 167 -13.76 17.36 -14.86
CA ILE A 167 -12.86 18.31 -14.20
C ILE A 167 -12.18 17.59 -13.03
N VAL A 168 -10.87 17.79 -12.90
CA VAL A 168 -10.03 17.02 -11.97
C VAL A 168 -8.78 17.80 -11.56
N GLY A 169 -8.13 17.43 -10.47
CA GLY A 169 -6.81 17.98 -10.14
C GLY A 169 -5.66 17.41 -10.98
N GLN A 170 -4.72 18.26 -11.39
CA GLN A 170 -3.51 17.92 -12.16
C GLN A 170 -2.63 16.87 -11.47
N GLN A 171 -2.72 16.77 -10.13
CA GLN A 171 -2.00 15.79 -9.33
C GLN A 171 -2.89 14.63 -8.84
N ALA A 172 -4.17 14.61 -9.19
CA ALA A 172 -5.12 13.58 -8.75
C ALA A 172 -4.79 12.22 -9.38
N HIS A 173 -5.21 11.13 -8.73
CA HIS A 173 -4.87 9.78 -9.19
C HIS A 173 -5.56 9.44 -10.51
N THR A 174 -6.86 9.74 -10.58
CA THR A 174 -7.76 9.53 -11.71
C THR A 174 -7.25 10.12 -13.03
N TYR A 175 -6.46 11.18 -12.96
CA TYR A 175 -5.78 11.78 -14.11
C TYR A 175 -4.34 11.27 -14.27
N LYS A 176 -3.49 11.50 -13.26
CA LYS A 176 -2.02 11.40 -13.42
C LYS A 176 -1.46 9.98 -13.29
N TYR A 177 -2.08 9.13 -12.47
CA TYR A 177 -1.49 7.86 -12.02
C TYR A 177 -2.29 6.62 -12.45
N GLU A 178 -3.19 6.75 -13.42
CA GLU A 178 -4.06 5.67 -13.91
C GLU A 178 -3.87 5.39 -15.41
N GLY A 179 -2.68 5.72 -15.93
CA GLY A 179 -2.32 5.46 -17.33
C GLY A 179 -3.19 6.18 -18.35
N GLY A 180 -3.89 7.25 -17.96
CA GLY A 180 -4.84 7.96 -18.82
C GLY A 180 -6.09 7.15 -19.17
N GLY A 181 -6.46 6.15 -18.37
CA GLY A 181 -7.52 5.19 -18.69
C GLY A 181 -8.86 5.81 -19.07
N ALA A 182 -9.25 6.93 -18.44
CA ALA A 182 -10.48 7.64 -18.78
C ALA A 182 -10.50 8.11 -20.24
N ALA A 183 -9.39 8.66 -20.74
CA ALA A 183 -9.25 9.08 -22.13
C ALA A 183 -9.10 7.88 -23.06
N VAL A 184 -8.17 6.97 -22.73
CA VAL A 184 -7.78 5.86 -23.61
C VAL A 184 -8.90 4.82 -23.77
N LEU A 185 -9.58 4.47 -22.68
CA LEU A 185 -10.58 3.39 -22.65
C LEU A 185 -12.01 3.94 -22.58
N GLY A 186 -12.20 5.05 -21.87
CA GLY A 186 -13.51 5.69 -21.72
C GLY A 186 -13.89 6.64 -22.85
N SER A 187 -12.92 7.09 -23.67
CA SER A 187 -13.12 8.20 -24.61
C SER A 187 -13.67 9.46 -23.93
N ILE A 188 -13.18 9.74 -22.72
CA ILE A 188 -13.56 10.87 -21.87
C ILE A 188 -12.42 11.88 -21.86
N GLN A 189 -12.72 13.14 -22.12
CA GLN A 189 -11.73 14.21 -22.11
C GLN A 189 -11.40 14.62 -20.65
N PRO A 190 -10.15 14.58 -20.19
CA PRO A 190 -9.79 15.15 -18.89
C PRO A 190 -9.61 16.67 -19.00
N GLN A 191 -10.18 17.41 -18.05
CA GLN A 191 -9.96 18.85 -17.86
C GLN A 191 -9.25 19.09 -16.52
N PRO A 192 -7.91 18.97 -16.47
CA PRO A 192 -7.20 19.07 -15.21
C PRO A 192 -6.96 20.53 -14.81
N LEU A 193 -6.97 20.80 -13.50
CA LEU A 193 -6.70 22.10 -12.87
C LEU A 193 -5.62 21.94 -11.80
N ASP A 194 -4.86 23.00 -11.54
CA ASP A 194 -3.87 22.96 -10.46
C ASP A 194 -4.54 22.80 -9.09
N VAL A 195 -3.91 21.98 -8.25
CA VAL A 195 -4.41 21.66 -6.91
C VAL A 195 -3.85 22.67 -5.92
N GLN A 196 -4.70 23.19 -5.06
CA GLN A 196 -4.34 24.14 -4.02
C GLN A 196 -3.44 23.50 -2.95
N ALA A 197 -2.79 24.34 -2.14
CA ALA A 197 -1.89 23.90 -1.10
C ALA A 197 -2.57 23.03 -0.02
N ASP A 198 -3.88 23.13 0.16
CA ASP A 198 -4.67 22.28 1.07
C ASP A 198 -5.19 20.98 0.42
N GLY A 199 -4.95 20.79 -0.88
CA GLY A 199 -5.42 19.63 -1.65
C GLY A 199 -6.74 19.85 -2.39
N SER A 200 -7.39 21.01 -2.22
CA SER A 200 -8.64 21.37 -2.90
C SER A 200 -8.41 21.83 -4.35
N LEU A 201 -9.51 21.96 -5.09
CA LEU A 201 -9.56 22.73 -6.34
C LEU A 201 -10.26 24.06 -6.06
N ASP A 202 -9.74 25.14 -6.63
CA ASP A 202 -10.42 26.44 -6.60
C ASP A 202 -11.77 26.34 -7.34
N LEU A 203 -12.87 26.55 -6.62
CA LEU A 203 -14.21 26.38 -7.18
C LEU A 203 -14.55 27.43 -8.24
N GLN A 204 -13.92 28.61 -8.21
CA GLN A 204 -14.08 29.57 -9.29
C GLN A 204 -13.40 29.06 -10.57
N GLN A 205 -12.19 28.48 -10.45
CA GLN A 205 -11.53 27.85 -11.60
C GLN A 205 -12.28 26.61 -12.11
N VAL A 206 -12.93 25.86 -11.22
CA VAL A 206 -13.84 24.78 -11.62
C VAL A 206 -15.00 25.35 -12.44
N LEU A 207 -15.65 26.41 -11.95
CA LEU A 207 -16.75 27.08 -12.65
C LEU A 207 -16.33 27.58 -14.03
N ASP A 208 -15.18 28.24 -14.12
CA ASP A 208 -14.63 28.80 -15.37
C ASP A 208 -14.21 27.71 -16.37
N ALA A 209 -13.91 26.50 -15.88
CA ALA A 209 -13.55 25.36 -16.72
C ALA A 209 -14.75 24.63 -17.33
N ILE A 210 -15.97 24.88 -16.84
CA ILE A 210 -17.21 24.28 -17.38
C ILE A 210 -17.44 24.81 -18.80
N LYS A 211 -17.59 23.91 -19.76
CA LYS A 211 -17.80 24.28 -21.16
C LYS A 211 -19.24 24.72 -21.40
N PRO A 212 -19.46 25.75 -22.24
CA PRO A 212 -20.79 26.07 -22.72
C PRO A 212 -21.33 24.93 -23.61
N ASP A 213 -22.65 24.86 -23.75
CA ASP A 213 -23.30 23.92 -24.68
C ASP A 213 -23.12 24.41 -26.12
N ASP A 214 -21.96 24.11 -26.68
CA ASP A 214 -21.55 24.46 -28.04
C ASP A 214 -20.74 23.29 -28.64
N PHE A 215 -20.99 22.99 -29.91
CA PHE A 215 -20.44 21.81 -30.58
C PHE A 215 -18.91 21.80 -30.74
N HIS A 216 -18.23 22.92 -30.49
CA HIS A 216 -16.77 22.99 -30.48
C HIS A 216 -16.15 22.32 -29.24
N PHE A 217 -16.92 22.15 -28.15
CA PHE A 217 -16.40 21.71 -26.86
C PHE A 217 -16.88 20.31 -26.44
N ALA A 218 -16.11 19.67 -25.56
CA ALA A 218 -16.56 18.50 -24.82
C ALA A 218 -17.65 18.88 -23.81
N ARG A 219 -18.55 17.95 -23.49
CA ARG A 219 -19.65 18.21 -22.55
C ARG A 219 -19.17 17.97 -21.12
N THR A 220 -19.09 19.02 -20.29
CA THR A 220 -18.73 18.86 -18.87
C THR A 220 -19.82 18.09 -18.13
N ARG A 221 -19.47 16.94 -17.54
CA ARG A 221 -20.42 16.08 -16.80
C ARG A 221 -20.06 15.81 -15.36
N LEU A 222 -18.78 15.85 -15.03
CA LEU A 222 -18.30 15.33 -13.75
C LEU A 222 -17.23 16.24 -13.15
N LEU A 223 -17.35 16.52 -11.86
CA LEU A 223 -16.24 16.97 -11.02
C LEU A 223 -15.71 15.77 -10.22
N ALA A 224 -14.42 15.47 -10.35
CA ALA A 224 -13.76 14.41 -9.61
C ALA A 224 -12.80 15.01 -8.56
N LEU A 225 -13.12 14.80 -7.29
CA LEU A 225 -12.28 15.20 -6.16
C LEU A 225 -11.56 14.00 -5.56
N LYS A 226 -10.57 14.27 -4.69
CA LYS A 226 -9.79 13.25 -4.01
C LYS A 226 -9.63 13.58 -2.54
N ASN A 227 -10.01 12.66 -1.66
CA ASN A 227 -9.85 12.83 -0.21
C ASN A 227 -9.40 11.51 0.43
N THR A 228 -8.20 11.42 1.01
CA THR A 228 -7.17 12.48 1.14
C THR A 228 -6.40 12.76 -0.16
N MET A 229 -5.93 13.99 -0.34
CA MET A 229 -5.04 14.38 -1.43
C MET A 229 -3.61 14.60 -0.92
N GLN A 230 -2.70 13.67 -1.23
CA GLN A 230 -1.31 13.68 -0.70
C GLN A 230 -1.26 13.77 0.85
N GLY A 231 -2.17 13.06 1.51
CA GLY A 231 -2.30 13.07 2.98
C GLY A 231 -3.06 14.29 3.54
N LYS A 232 -3.42 15.26 2.70
CA LYS A 232 -4.23 16.42 3.09
C LYS A 232 -5.71 16.08 3.05
N VAL A 233 -6.44 16.61 4.02
CA VAL A 233 -7.87 16.37 4.21
C VAL A 233 -8.64 17.57 3.71
N LEU A 234 -9.61 17.34 2.83
CA LEU A 234 -10.51 18.39 2.37
C LEU A 234 -11.47 18.80 3.52
N PRO A 235 -11.61 20.10 3.83
CA PRO A 235 -12.56 20.59 4.83
C PRO A 235 -14.01 20.26 4.45
N LEU A 236 -14.87 19.96 5.44
CA LEU A 236 -16.30 19.66 5.19
C LEU A 236 -17.04 20.84 4.52
N GLU A 237 -16.70 22.08 4.90
CA GLU A 237 -17.25 23.29 4.27
C GLU A 237 -16.94 23.37 2.77
N TYR A 238 -15.74 22.96 2.37
CA TYR A 238 -15.34 22.88 0.97
C TYR A 238 -16.14 21.81 0.23
N LEU A 239 -16.34 20.64 0.85
CA LEU A 239 -17.15 19.56 0.26
C LEU A 239 -18.60 19.99 0.07
N ALA A 240 -19.17 20.72 1.03
CA ALA A 240 -20.49 21.31 0.92
C ALA A 240 -20.57 22.34 -0.22
N ALA A 241 -19.60 23.24 -0.33
CA ALA A 241 -19.54 24.24 -1.40
C ALA A 241 -19.39 23.59 -2.79
N ALA A 242 -18.53 22.57 -2.92
CA ALA A 242 -18.37 21.82 -4.16
C ALA A 242 -19.68 21.11 -4.55
N ARG A 243 -20.39 20.51 -3.58
CA ARG A 243 -21.70 19.90 -3.82
C ARG A 243 -22.71 20.93 -4.32
N THR A 244 -22.83 22.08 -3.65
CA THR A 244 -23.72 23.17 -4.10
C THR A 244 -23.44 23.58 -5.54
N LEU A 245 -22.18 23.83 -5.88
CA LEU A 245 -21.78 24.18 -7.25
C LEU A 245 -22.17 23.10 -8.25
N THR A 246 -21.91 21.82 -7.95
CA THR A 246 -22.24 20.73 -8.88
C THR A 246 -23.75 20.59 -9.10
N LEU A 247 -24.58 20.77 -8.06
CA LEU A 247 -26.03 20.75 -8.18
C LEU A 247 -26.54 21.92 -9.04
N GLU A 248 -26.05 23.13 -8.79
CA GLU A 248 -26.42 24.33 -9.56
C GLU A 248 -26.04 24.22 -11.05
N LYS A 249 -24.98 23.48 -11.37
CA LYS A 249 -24.47 23.31 -12.73
C LYS A 249 -24.88 21.99 -13.38
N GLY A 250 -25.67 21.16 -12.70
CA GLY A 250 -26.12 19.86 -13.22
C GLY A 250 -24.96 18.89 -13.49
N LEU A 251 -23.89 18.96 -12.69
CA LEU A 251 -22.74 18.07 -12.76
C LEU A 251 -22.85 16.97 -11.70
N ALA A 252 -22.34 15.78 -12.02
CA ALA A 252 -22.08 14.76 -11.01
C ALA A 252 -20.82 15.10 -10.20
N LEU A 253 -20.73 14.52 -9.00
CA LEU A 253 -19.58 14.67 -8.11
C LEU A 253 -19.07 13.29 -7.66
N HIS A 254 -17.83 12.96 -8.02
CA HIS A 254 -17.15 11.71 -7.65
C HIS A 254 -16.00 11.95 -6.67
N LEU A 255 -15.87 11.05 -5.69
CA LEU A 255 -14.73 11.01 -4.78
C LEU A 255 -13.80 9.83 -5.06
N ASP A 256 -12.55 10.12 -5.43
CA ASP A 256 -11.42 9.21 -5.19
C ASP A 256 -11.13 9.19 -3.68
N GLY A 257 -11.81 8.28 -2.99
CA GLY A 257 -11.74 8.03 -1.56
C GLY A 257 -10.72 6.95 -1.21
N ALA A 258 -9.62 6.82 -1.98
CA ALA A 258 -8.59 5.80 -1.74
C ALA A 258 -8.02 5.81 -0.32
N ARG A 259 -8.18 6.91 0.43
CA ARG A 259 -7.85 7.03 1.85
C ARG A 259 -8.98 7.74 2.63
N LEU A 260 -10.24 7.50 2.25
CA LEU A 260 -11.43 8.10 2.87
C LEU A 260 -11.43 7.95 4.40
N TYR A 261 -11.15 6.75 4.90
CA TYR A 261 -11.13 6.52 6.35
C TYR A 261 -9.99 7.25 7.07
N ASN A 262 -8.88 7.60 6.40
CA ASN A 262 -7.89 8.51 7.01
C ASN A 262 -8.46 9.92 7.18
N ALA A 263 -9.25 10.41 6.22
CA ALA A 263 -9.92 11.70 6.32
C ALA A 263 -10.95 11.72 7.44
N SER A 264 -11.82 10.70 7.51
CA SER A 264 -12.84 10.56 8.57
C SER A 264 -12.21 10.51 9.97
N VAL A 265 -11.18 9.69 10.18
CA VAL A 265 -10.46 9.61 11.46
C VAL A 265 -9.79 10.95 11.81
N ARG A 266 -9.17 11.62 10.83
CA ARG A 266 -8.51 12.91 11.07
C ARG A 266 -9.49 14.04 11.41
N LEU A 267 -10.69 14.02 10.82
CA LEU A 267 -11.76 14.97 11.10
C LEU A 267 -12.51 14.64 12.38
N GLY A 268 -12.41 13.41 12.89
CA GLY A 268 -13.18 12.95 14.04
C GLY A 268 -14.68 12.87 13.74
N VAL A 269 -15.05 12.56 12.49
CA VAL A 269 -16.45 12.48 12.04
C VAL A 269 -16.76 11.12 11.48
N ASP A 270 -18.04 10.73 11.55
CA ASP A 270 -18.54 9.59 10.81
C ASP A 270 -18.27 9.78 9.30
N VAL A 271 -17.91 8.69 8.62
CA VAL A 271 -17.54 8.74 7.21
C VAL A 271 -18.68 9.27 6.32
N ARG A 272 -19.95 9.11 6.73
CA ARG A 272 -21.12 9.64 6.03
C ARG A 272 -21.14 11.16 5.96
N GLU A 273 -20.55 11.86 6.93
CA GLU A 273 -20.45 13.33 6.89
C GLU A 273 -19.59 13.80 5.71
N ILE A 274 -18.67 12.96 5.23
CA ILE A 274 -17.89 13.21 4.01
C ILE A 274 -18.68 12.75 2.78
N THR A 275 -19.18 11.51 2.79
CA THR A 275 -19.71 10.87 1.57
C THR A 275 -21.06 11.40 1.13
N ARG A 276 -21.88 11.97 2.03
CA ARG A 276 -23.19 12.56 1.69
C ARG A 276 -23.13 13.68 0.64
N HIS A 277 -21.95 14.24 0.41
CA HIS A 277 -21.71 15.30 -0.57
C HIS A 277 -21.45 14.76 -1.99
N PHE A 278 -21.38 13.44 -2.19
CA PHE A 278 -20.96 12.83 -3.46
C PHE A 278 -22.03 11.94 -4.06
N ASP A 279 -22.09 11.87 -5.39
CA ASP A 279 -22.96 10.92 -6.10
C ASP A 279 -22.32 9.52 -6.20
N SER A 280 -21.00 9.45 -6.04
CA SER A 280 -20.27 8.19 -5.98
C SER A 280 -18.93 8.32 -5.27
N VAL A 281 -18.49 7.24 -4.64
CA VAL A 281 -17.24 7.20 -3.86
C VAL A 281 -16.50 5.90 -4.15
N SER A 282 -15.20 6.02 -4.42
CA SER A 282 -14.27 4.90 -4.56
C SER A 282 -13.49 4.70 -3.25
N VAL A 283 -13.66 3.56 -2.57
CA VAL A 283 -12.96 3.26 -1.31
C VAL A 283 -11.90 2.19 -1.56
N CYS A 284 -10.65 2.45 -1.17
CA CYS A 284 -9.61 1.42 -1.21
C CYS A 284 -9.52 0.64 0.11
N LEU A 285 -9.51 -0.68 0.01
CA LEU A 285 -9.31 -1.59 1.15
C LEU A 285 -7.84 -1.99 1.27
N SER A 286 -7.10 -1.99 0.17
CA SER A 286 -5.72 -2.48 0.09
C SER A 286 -4.63 -1.42 0.33
N LYS A 287 -4.86 -0.56 1.33
CA LYS A 287 -3.90 0.47 1.78
C LYS A 287 -3.74 0.43 3.30
N GLY A 288 -3.95 1.55 4.00
CA GLY A 288 -3.90 1.60 5.47
C GLY A 288 -4.86 0.65 6.18
N LEU A 289 -5.95 0.24 5.50
CA LEU A 289 -6.89 -0.77 5.98
C LEU A 289 -6.35 -2.21 5.94
N GLY A 290 -5.27 -2.48 5.20
CA GLY A 290 -4.51 -3.73 5.29
C GLY A 290 -5.04 -4.93 4.51
N ALA A 291 -6.16 -4.81 3.79
CA ALA A 291 -6.64 -5.88 2.93
C ALA A 291 -5.60 -6.16 1.81
N PRO A 292 -5.43 -7.41 1.35
CA PRO A 292 -4.40 -7.70 0.35
C PRO A 292 -4.74 -7.14 -1.03
N ILE A 293 -6.04 -7.11 -1.39
CA ILE A 293 -6.55 -6.70 -2.69
C ILE A 293 -7.88 -5.99 -2.47
N GLY A 294 -8.15 -4.99 -3.30
CA GLY A 294 -9.51 -4.58 -3.58
C GLY A 294 -9.86 -3.16 -3.19
N SER A 295 -10.90 -2.69 -3.88
CA SER A 295 -11.58 -1.43 -3.67
C SER A 295 -13.08 -1.66 -3.87
N VAL A 296 -13.90 -0.70 -3.45
CA VAL A 296 -15.34 -0.73 -3.62
C VAL A 296 -15.81 0.62 -4.16
N LEU A 297 -16.56 0.58 -5.25
CA LEU A 297 -17.26 1.75 -5.79
C LEU A 297 -18.67 1.76 -5.21
N CYS A 298 -19.06 2.86 -4.57
CA CYS A 298 -20.42 3.07 -4.05
C CYS A 298 -21.10 4.20 -4.84
N GLY A 299 -22.41 4.13 -5.01
CA GLY A 299 -23.21 5.12 -5.72
C GLY A 299 -24.68 4.70 -5.83
N SER A 300 -25.44 5.37 -6.70
CA SER A 300 -26.82 4.99 -6.97
C SER A 300 -26.92 3.64 -7.68
N GLN A 301 -28.05 2.95 -7.54
CA GLN A 301 -28.28 1.67 -8.23
C GLN A 301 -28.06 1.74 -9.75
N PRO A 302 -28.56 2.76 -10.49
CA PRO A 302 -28.31 2.88 -11.93
C PRO A 302 -26.81 3.02 -12.28
N LEU A 303 -26.08 3.80 -11.50
CA LEU A 303 -24.64 3.98 -11.68
C LEU A 303 -23.90 2.67 -11.48
N ILE A 304 -24.19 1.95 -10.40
CA ILE A 304 -23.55 0.68 -10.07
C ILE A 304 -23.92 -0.41 -11.08
N ALA A 305 -25.15 -0.43 -11.60
CA ALA A 305 -25.54 -1.35 -12.66
C ALA A 305 -24.74 -1.11 -13.96
N ARG A 306 -24.51 0.15 -14.33
CA ARG A 306 -23.63 0.52 -15.46
C ARG A 306 -22.17 0.13 -15.17
N ALA A 307 -21.67 0.45 -13.99
CA ALA A 307 -20.32 0.09 -13.56
C ALA A 307 -20.10 -1.43 -13.57
N ARG A 308 -21.08 -2.25 -13.16
CA ARG A 308 -20.98 -3.71 -13.16
C ARG A 308 -20.81 -4.29 -14.58
N ARG A 309 -21.53 -3.73 -15.57
CA ARG A 309 -21.33 -4.07 -16.99
C ARG A 309 -19.93 -3.71 -17.47
N LEU A 310 -19.45 -2.52 -17.15
CA LEU A 310 -18.11 -2.05 -17.51
C LEU A 310 -17.02 -2.88 -16.80
N ARG A 311 -17.24 -3.29 -15.54
CA ARG A 311 -16.35 -4.19 -14.78
C ARG A 311 -16.17 -5.51 -15.53
N LYS A 312 -17.23 -6.05 -16.11
CA LYS A 312 -17.15 -7.26 -16.93
C LYS A 312 -16.30 -7.05 -18.18
N MET A 313 -16.48 -5.92 -18.88
CA MET A 313 -15.73 -5.54 -20.08
C MET A 313 -14.23 -5.38 -19.79
N LEU A 314 -13.89 -4.71 -18.69
CA LEU A 314 -12.51 -4.45 -18.27
C LEU A 314 -11.84 -5.65 -17.55
N GLY A 315 -12.51 -6.80 -17.47
CA GLY A 315 -11.95 -8.02 -16.90
C GLY A 315 -11.93 -8.07 -15.37
N GLY A 316 -12.66 -7.19 -14.67
CA GLY A 316 -12.77 -7.17 -13.21
C GLY A 316 -13.83 -8.09 -12.62
N GLY A 317 -14.66 -8.73 -13.46
CA GLY A 317 -15.65 -9.71 -13.01
C GLY A 317 -14.98 -11.03 -12.62
N MET A 318 -14.65 -11.15 -11.34
CA MET A 318 -14.01 -12.32 -10.73
C MET A 318 -15.03 -13.42 -10.39
N ARG A 319 -14.56 -14.61 -9.99
CA ARG A 319 -15.41 -15.74 -9.56
C ARG A 319 -15.57 -15.75 -8.04
N GLN A 320 -14.94 -16.68 -7.33
CA GLN A 320 -14.97 -16.81 -5.87
C GLN A 320 -14.14 -15.73 -5.18
N ALA A 321 -14.53 -14.47 -5.37
CA ALA A 321 -13.85 -13.30 -4.83
C ALA A 321 -14.17 -13.06 -3.34
N GLY A 322 -15.07 -13.84 -2.75
CA GLY A 322 -15.43 -13.78 -1.33
C GLY A 322 -14.24 -13.95 -0.39
N VAL A 323 -13.22 -14.71 -0.80
CA VAL A 323 -11.95 -14.81 -0.05
C VAL A 323 -11.31 -13.44 0.13
N LEU A 324 -11.34 -12.58 -0.90
CA LEU A 324 -10.78 -11.23 -0.82
C LEU A 324 -11.75 -10.26 -0.13
N ALA A 325 -13.05 -10.42 -0.36
CA ALA A 325 -14.07 -9.59 0.26
C ALA A 325 -14.11 -9.76 1.80
N ALA A 326 -13.84 -10.97 2.31
CA ALA A 326 -13.72 -11.23 3.75
C ALA A 326 -12.61 -10.41 4.41
N ALA A 327 -11.49 -10.21 3.72
CA ALA A 327 -10.43 -9.32 4.22
C ALA A 327 -10.90 -7.86 4.27
N GLY A 328 -11.71 -7.45 3.28
CA GLY A 328 -12.36 -6.14 3.26
C GLY A 328 -13.28 -5.92 4.47
N LEU A 329 -14.18 -6.87 4.73
CA LEU A 329 -15.08 -6.85 5.89
C LEU A 329 -14.29 -6.77 7.20
N TYR A 330 -13.30 -7.65 7.39
CA TYR A 330 -12.43 -7.62 8.56
C TYR A 330 -11.75 -6.26 8.72
N ALA A 331 -11.26 -5.67 7.62
CA ALA A 331 -10.61 -4.38 7.65
C ALA A 331 -11.54 -3.25 8.11
N LEU A 332 -12.78 -3.24 7.62
CA LEU A 332 -13.78 -2.23 8.00
C LEU A 332 -14.15 -2.31 9.49
N ASP A 333 -14.16 -3.50 10.07
CA ASP A 333 -14.50 -3.71 11.48
C ASP A 333 -13.35 -3.48 12.45
N ASN A 334 -12.09 -3.70 12.00
CA ASN A 334 -10.96 -3.80 12.91
C ASN A 334 -9.80 -2.84 12.59
N GLN A 335 -9.79 -2.21 11.42
CA GLN A 335 -8.61 -1.47 10.93
C GLN A 335 -8.86 0.04 10.75
N VAL A 336 -10.10 0.52 10.91
CA VAL A 336 -10.43 1.94 10.74
C VAL A 336 -9.90 2.80 11.89
N GLU A 337 -10.28 2.52 13.14
CA GLU A 337 -9.92 3.36 14.29
C GLU A 337 -8.40 3.47 14.49
N ARG A 338 -7.68 2.36 14.29
CA ARG A 338 -6.22 2.32 14.40
C ARG A 338 -5.47 3.17 13.37
N LEU A 339 -6.14 3.72 12.34
CA LEU A 339 -5.50 4.69 11.45
C LEU A 339 -5.01 5.92 12.23
N ALA A 340 -5.61 6.23 13.40
CA ALA A 340 -5.09 7.25 14.31
C ALA A 340 -3.65 6.96 14.76
N ASP A 341 -3.27 5.70 14.93
CA ASP A 341 -1.89 5.31 15.25
C ASP A 341 -0.93 5.65 14.10
N ASP A 342 -1.37 5.45 12.85
CA ASP A 342 -0.57 5.82 11.68
C ASP A 342 -0.37 7.34 11.61
N HIS A 343 -1.40 8.11 11.93
CA HIS A 343 -1.33 9.58 11.97
C HIS A 343 -0.38 10.03 13.09
N ALA A 344 -0.49 9.46 14.28
CA ALA A 344 0.39 9.74 15.40
C ALA A 344 1.85 9.32 15.11
N ASN A 345 2.06 8.26 14.35
CA ASN A 345 3.39 7.84 13.89
C ASN A 345 3.97 8.81 12.85
N ALA A 346 3.15 9.29 11.91
CA ALA A 346 3.59 10.26 10.91
C ALA A 346 3.90 11.63 11.55
N ALA A 347 3.08 12.10 12.49
CA ALA A 347 3.31 13.35 13.22
C ALA A 347 4.64 13.31 13.99
N PHE A 348 4.89 12.24 14.76
CA PHE A 348 6.14 12.06 15.48
C PHE A 348 7.36 11.93 14.56
N LEU A 349 7.22 11.23 13.42
CA LEU A 349 8.28 11.20 12.41
C LEU A 349 8.59 12.62 11.92
N ALA A 350 7.57 13.41 11.62
CA ALA A 350 7.72 14.78 11.16
C ALA A 350 8.36 15.70 12.21
N GLU A 351 7.95 15.58 13.47
CA GLU A 351 8.54 16.30 14.60
C GLU A 351 10.02 15.92 14.80
N GLY A 352 10.32 14.62 14.79
CA GLY A 352 11.68 14.12 14.93
C GLY A 352 12.61 14.61 13.80
N LEU A 353 12.13 14.59 12.56
CA LEU A 353 12.92 15.09 11.42
C LEU A 353 13.05 16.62 11.43
N SER A 354 12.00 17.35 11.78
CA SER A 354 12.06 18.81 11.96
C SER A 354 13.08 19.19 13.05
N GLY A 355 13.12 18.43 14.16
CA GLY A 355 14.09 18.62 15.24
C GLY A 355 15.55 18.38 14.82
N LEU A 356 15.78 17.63 13.74
CA LEU A 356 17.09 17.44 13.11
C LEU A 356 17.43 18.51 12.06
N GLY A 357 16.53 19.47 11.82
CA GLY A 357 16.71 20.55 10.84
C GLY A 357 16.23 20.25 9.43
N TYR A 358 15.56 19.12 9.19
CA TYR A 358 14.95 18.85 7.89
C TYR A 358 13.74 19.75 7.63
N ALA A 359 13.57 20.20 6.39
CA ALA A 359 12.37 20.94 5.98
C ALA A 359 11.22 19.95 5.72
N VAL A 360 10.36 19.79 6.72
CA VAL A 360 9.18 18.91 6.69
C VAL A 360 7.91 19.73 6.40
N GLU A 361 7.05 19.23 5.51
CA GLU A 361 5.75 19.85 5.24
C GLU A 361 4.71 19.54 6.34
N PRO A 362 3.66 20.36 6.49
CA PRO A 362 2.59 20.09 7.45
C PRO A 362 1.97 18.70 7.26
N VAL A 363 1.93 17.91 8.34
CA VAL A 363 1.37 16.55 8.35
C VAL A 363 -0.04 16.57 8.93
N GLN A 364 -0.99 15.96 8.20
CA GLN A 364 -2.37 15.83 8.64
C GLN A 364 -2.78 14.38 8.90
N THR A 365 -2.26 13.41 8.15
CA THR A 365 -2.65 11.99 8.22
C THR A 365 -1.39 11.12 8.25
N ASN A 366 -1.34 10.03 7.45
CA ASN A 366 -0.26 9.04 7.48
C ASN A 366 0.90 9.32 6.51
N MET A 367 1.06 10.56 6.03
CA MET A 367 2.11 10.91 5.06
C MET A 367 3.00 12.04 5.58
N VAL A 368 4.31 11.85 5.46
CA VAL A 368 5.34 12.85 5.74
C VAL A 368 6.06 13.19 4.45
N TYR A 369 6.15 14.48 4.14
CA TYR A 369 6.91 14.99 3.01
C TYR A 369 8.10 15.81 3.51
N VAL A 370 9.28 15.50 3.00
CA VAL A 370 10.54 16.13 3.43
C VAL A 370 11.34 16.57 2.21
N GLN A 371 11.86 17.78 2.22
CA GLN A 371 12.75 18.26 1.17
C GLN A 371 14.16 17.74 1.41
N ILE A 372 14.63 16.86 0.52
CA ILE A 372 15.96 16.24 0.57
C ILE A 372 16.85 16.74 -0.58
N GLY A 373 16.25 17.16 -1.71
CA GLY A 373 16.97 17.61 -2.89
C GLY A 373 17.83 16.51 -3.50
N GLU A 374 19.02 16.87 -3.98
CA GLU A 374 19.96 15.96 -4.65
C GLU A 374 20.49 14.84 -3.73
N ARG A 375 20.39 15.00 -2.40
CA ARG A 375 20.83 13.98 -1.42
C ARG A 375 19.91 12.74 -1.38
N ALA A 376 18.78 12.74 -2.08
CA ALA A 376 17.75 11.71 -1.95
C ALA A 376 18.24 10.30 -2.30
N ALA A 377 19.10 10.17 -3.32
CA ALA A 377 19.68 8.87 -3.71
C ALA A 377 20.65 8.34 -2.64
N ALA A 378 21.49 9.22 -2.08
CA ALA A 378 22.44 8.87 -1.03
C ALA A 378 21.72 8.47 0.26
N LEU A 379 20.73 9.26 0.70
CA LEU A 379 19.89 8.96 1.87
C LEU A 379 19.21 7.58 1.72
N LYS A 380 18.62 7.30 0.55
CA LYS A 380 18.00 6.00 0.29
C LYS A 380 19.00 4.85 0.43
N ALA A 381 20.20 4.98 -0.14
CA ALA A 381 21.23 3.94 -0.04
C ALA A 381 21.66 3.73 1.41
N PHE A 382 21.89 4.82 2.15
CA PHE A 382 22.27 4.81 3.56
C PHE A 382 21.20 4.15 4.46
N CYS A 383 19.92 4.48 4.23
CA CYS A 383 18.78 3.88 4.91
C CYS A 383 18.62 2.39 4.57
N ALA A 384 18.88 1.99 3.32
CA ALA A 384 18.74 0.60 2.89
C ALA A 384 19.72 -0.34 3.60
N GLU A 385 20.94 0.12 3.90
CA GLU A 385 21.92 -0.63 4.71
C GLU A 385 21.44 -0.88 6.15
N ARG A 386 20.47 -0.08 6.62
CA ARG A 386 19.85 -0.16 7.95
C ARG A 386 18.46 -0.81 7.91
N GLY A 387 18.08 -1.43 6.79
CA GLY A 387 16.79 -2.11 6.65
C GLY A 387 15.59 -1.17 6.44
N ILE A 388 15.82 0.12 6.16
CA ILE A 388 14.77 1.11 5.89
C ILE A 388 14.61 1.29 4.38
N VAL A 389 13.38 1.15 3.88
CA VAL A 389 13.06 1.20 2.46
C VAL A 389 12.34 2.49 2.13
N LEU A 390 12.97 3.30 1.26
CA LEU A 390 12.49 4.60 0.82
C LEU A 390 12.40 4.66 -0.72
N THR A 391 11.54 5.54 -1.23
CA THR A 391 11.51 5.93 -2.64
C THR A 391 12.24 7.26 -2.78
N ALA A 392 13.46 7.24 -3.32
CA ALA A 392 14.25 8.45 -3.51
C ALA A 392 13.52 9.45 -4.43
N ALA A 393 13.38 10.68 -3.94
CA ALA A 393 12.84 11.83 -4.66
C ALA A 393 13.31 13.10 -3.95
N SER A 394 13.51 14.21 -4.68
CA SER A 394 13.90 15.50 -4.09
C SER A 394 12.92 15.96 -3.02
N ARG A 395 11.62 15.78 -3.28
CA ARG A 395 10.54 15.82 -2.30
C ARG A 395 10.23 14.39 -1.86
N LEU A 396 10.90 13.92 -0.81
CA LEU A 396 10.77 12.56 -0.31
C LEU A 396 9.40 12.39 0.36
N ARG A 397 8.70 11.31 -0.01
CA ARG A 397 7.47 10.88 0.66
C ARG A 397 7.73 9.64 1.51
N MET A 398 7.32 9.71 2.77
CA MET A 398 7.26 8.58 3.69
C MET A 398 5.81 8.35 4.15
N VAL A 399 5.39 7.10 4.23
CA VAL A 399 4.00 6.75 4.55
C VAL A 399 3.98 5.73 5.69
N THR A 400 3.31 6.05 6.79
CA THR A 400 3.10 5.15 7.92
C THR A 400 1.87 4.26 7.69
N HIS A 401 1.90 3.07 8.29
CA HIS A 401 0.84 2.07 8.19
C HIS A 401 0.99 1.00 9.29
N LEU A 402 0.02 0.09 9.40
CA LEU A 402 -0.07 -0.94 10.44
C LEU A 402 1.16 -1.85 10.62
N ASN A 403 2.08 -1.89 9.67
CA ASN A 403 3.31 -2.70 9.75
C ASN A 403 4.56 -1.85 10.12
N VAL A 404 4.39 -0.58 10.46
CA VAL A 404 5.43 0.32 10.95
C VAL A 404 5.06 0.79 12.36
N SER A 405 5.76 0.24 13.35
CA SER A 405 5.57 0.57 14.77
C SER A 405 6.28 1.87 15.18
N ARG A 406 5.88 2.44 16.32
CA ARG A 406 6.56 3.59 16.95
C ARG A 406 8.07 3.40 17.07
N ALA A 407 8.50 2.25 17.58
CA ALA A 407 9.92 1.92 17.75
C ALA A 407 10.69 1.85 16.42
N GLN A 408 10.02 1.50 15.32
CA GLN A 408 10.62 1.55 13.98
C GLN A 408 10.69 2.99 13.46
N VAL A 409 9.73 3.85 13.79
CA VAL A 409 9.80 5.28 13.47
C VAL A 409 10.99 5.93 14.19
N GLU A 410 11.25 5.58 15.45
CA GLU A 410 12.44 6.03 16.20
C GLU A 410 13.75 5.62 15.49
N GLN A 411 13.82 4.38 14.99
CA GLN A 411 14.97 3.91 14.20
C GLN A 411 15.15 4.71 12.90
N VAL A 412 14.05 5.11 12.25
CA VAL A 412 14.11 5.96 11.04
C VAL A 412 14.66 7.34 11.39
N ILE A 413 14.17 7.97 12.46
CA ILE A 413 14.68 9.28 12.92
C ILE A 413 16.18 9.18 13.23
N ALA A 414 16.62 8.13 13.95
CA ALA A 414 18.03 7.91 14.24
C ALA A 414 18.89 7.69 12.99
N ALA A 415 18.35 7.04 11.95
CA ALA A 415 19.03 6.87 10.68
C ALA A 415 19.20 8.21 9.94
N PHE A 416 18.18 9.08 9.96
CA PHE A 416 18.28 10.43 9.39
C PHE A 416 19.28 11.29 10.16
N ALA A 417 19.29 11.22 11.49
CA ALA A 417 20.28 11.92 12.32
C ALA A 417 21.71 11.48 11.97
N ALA A 418 21.95 10.18 11.83
CA ALA A 418 23.25 9.65 11.45
C ALA A 418 23.68 10.06 10.02
N PHE A 419 22.73 10.27 9.11
CA PHE A 419 23.00 10.69 7.74
C PHE A 419 23.42 12.18 7.64
N GLU A 420 22.99 13.04 8.56
CA GLU A 420 23.48 14.44 8.61
C GLU A 420 24.95 14.54 9.03
N HIS A 421 25.48 13.50 9.68
CA HIS A 421 26.86 13.44 10.15
C HIS A 421 27.79 12.56 9.28
N SER A 422 27.27 12.00 8.18
CA SER A 422 28.02 11.19 7.21
C SER A 422 28.29 11.95 5.93
#